data_AF-A0A838MZ46-F1
#
_entry.id   AF-A0A838MZ46-F1
#
_cell.length_a   1.000
_cell.length_b   1.000
_cell.length_c   1.000
_cell.angle_alpha   90.00
_cell.angle_beta   90.00
_cell.angle_gamma   90.00
#
_symmetry.space_group_name_H-M   'P 1'
#
loop_
_entity.id
_entity.type
_entity.pdbx_description
1 polymer ?
#
loop_
_entity_poly.entity_id
_entity_poly.type
_entity_poly.pdbx_seq_one_letter_code
_entity_poly.pdbx_strand_id
1 'polypeptide(L)'
;MRVRLALLVIVLACAASDAHGQGSRTAVEPEAEFGPVVRAYLGYLRSEQEVVDDRASRHEINPVYYRRNSNRIRALRQMTIQLARATHNDYMPELYAVAGDEFATLFDPLPAHRKFAAGEIINDTFRYLGTVRAGEAFYLFARLDIYEQADLLKKKSEAAPSASAAPAADNSTRGDAVTRPRRANTP
;
A
#
# COMPACT_ATOMS: atom_id res chain seq x y z
N MET A 1 27.15 4.08 -82.30
CA MET A 1 27.46 4.87 -81.09
C MET A 1 28.16 3.98 -80.07
N ARG A 2 29.33 4.42 -79.56
CA ARG A 2 30.03 4.05 -78.30
C ARG A 2 30.47 2.58 -78.17
N VAL A 3 31.72 2.22 -78.50
CA VAL A 3 33.00 2.38 -77.74
C VAL A 3 33.05 1.59 -76.42
N ARG A 4 34.18 0.89 -76.29
CA ARG A 4 34.57 -0.23 -75.43
C ARG A 4 34.74 0.13 -73.94
N LEU A 5 34.93 -0.95 -73.16
CA LEU A 5 35.91 -1.10 -72.08
C LEU A 5 35.48 -0.65 -70.66
N ALA A 6 35.40 -1.62 -69.73
CA ALA A 6 36.31 -1.68 -68.59
C ALA A 6 36.00 -2.90 -67.72
N LEU A 7 36.99 -3.76 -67.61
CA LEU A 7 37.10 -4.87 -66.67
C LEU A 7 37.84 -4.29 -65.44
N LEU A 8 37.30 -4.47 -64.23
CA LEU A 8 38.03 -4.24 -62.99
C LEU A 8 37.66 -5.32 -61.97
N VAL A 9 38.70 -5.90 -61.37
CA VAL A 9 38.75 -7.07 -60.51
C VAL A 9 39.21 -6.61 -59.11
N ILE A 10 38.94 -7.42 -58.08
CA ILE A 10 39.56 -7.50 -56.72
C ILE A 10 39.04 -6.41 -55.73
N VAL A 11 38.69 -6.60 -54.45
CA VAL A 11 39.28 -7.31 -53.27
C VAL A 11 38.17 -7.40 -52.17
N LEU A 12 37.82 -8.57 -51.64
CA LEU A 12 38.18 -9.14 -50.31
C LEU A 12 37.95 -8.23 -49.07
N ALA A 13 37.01 -8.61 -48.19
CA ALA A 13 37.08 -8.50 -46.71
C ALA A 13 35.74 -9.03 -46.11
N CYS A 14 35.72 -10.22 -45.53
CA CYS A 14 35.87 -10.47 -44.09
C CYS A 14 34.67 -10.01 -43.24
N ALA A 15 33.90 -11.01 -42.82
CA ALA A 15 33.19 -11.14 -41.55
C ALA A 15 32.82 -9.87 -40.77
N ALA A 16 31.52 -9.59 -40.71
CA ALA A 16 30.89 -9.18 -39.47
C ALA A 16 29.46 -9.70 -39.45
N SER A 17 29.22 -10.68 -38.59
CA SER A 17 27.89 -11.02 -38.12
C SER A 17 27.39 -9.81 -37.32
N ASP A 18 26.66 -8.90 -37.96
CA ASP A 18 25.94 -7.86 -37.25
C ASP A 18 24.73 -8.50 -36.57
N ALA A 19 25.02 -9.10 -35.42
CA ALA A 19 24.07 -9.28 -34.35
C ALA A 19 23.37 -7.94 -34.12
N HIS A 20 22.12 -7.85 -34.56
CA HIS A 20 21.21 -6.78 -34.14
C HIS A 20 20.85 -7.01 -32.67
N GLY A 21 21.83 -6.83 -31.78
CA GLY A 21 21.59 -6.50 -30.39
C GLY A 21 21.10 -5.05 -30.34
N GLN A 22 19.82 -4.85 -30.68
CA GLN A 22 19.13 -3.59 -30.42
C GLN A 22 19.05 -3.39 -28.91
N GLY A 23 20.08 -2.74 -28.36
CA GLY A 23 19.87 -1.50 -27.61
C GLY A 23 18.92 -1.53 -26.42
N SER A 24 18.96 -2.54 -25.55
CA SER A 24 18.63 -2.30 -24.14
C SER A 24 19.83 -1.61 -23.51
N ARG A 25 19.96 -0.30 -23.76
CA ARG A 25 20.78 0.56 -22.89
C ARG A 25 20.27 0.29 -21.48
N THR A 26 21.14 -0.30 -20.67
CA THR A 26 21.07 -0.32 -19.22
C THR A 26 20.93 1.11 -18.73
N ALA A 27 19.69 1.63 -18.76
CA ALA A 27 19.26 2.48 -17.67
C ALA A 27 19.56 1.64 -16.44
N VAL A 28 20.57 2.05 -15.66
CA VAL A 28 20.70 1.58 -14.29
C VAL A 28 19.32 1.85 -13.71
N GLU A 29 18.53 0.79 -13.57
CA GLU A 29 17.17 0.91 -13.07
C GLU A 29 17.30 1.73 -11.79
N PRO A 30 16.55 2.84 -11.63
CA PRO A 30 16.60 3.62 -10.39
C PRO A 30 16.27 2.77 -9.17
N GLU A 31 15.78 1.55 -9.40
CA GLU A 31 15.52 0.52 -8.42
C GLU A 31 16.78 -0.17 -7.85
N ALA A 32 17.92 -0.13 -8.56
CA ALA A 32 19.17 -0.77 -8.14
C ALA A 32 19.75 -0.17 -6.85
N GLU A 33 19.33 1.05 -6.48
CA GLU A 33 19.71 1.71 -5.24
C GLU A 33 19.02 1.12 -4.00
N PHE A 34 17.92 0.37 -4.19
CA PHE A 34 17.12 -0.14 -3.07
C PHE A 34 17.52 -1.55 -2.65
N GLY A 35 17.19 -1.89 -1.40
CA GLY A 35 17.37 -3.23 -0.87
C GLY A 35 16.47 -4.28 -1.56
N PRO A 36 16.66 -5.57 -1.25
CA PRO A 36 15.90 -6.66 -1.86
C PRO A 36 14.38 -6.55 -1.69
N VAL A 37 13.86 -6.10 -0.54
CA VAL A 37 12.41 -6.03 -0.28
C VAL A 37 11.76 -4.96 -1.16
N VAL A 38 12.31 -3.75 -1.17
CA VAL A 38 11.80 -2.66 -2.00
C VAL A 38 11.91 -3.01 -3.48
N ARG A 39 13.03 -3.61 -3.92
CA ARG A 39 13.18 -4.07 -5.31
C ARG A 39 12.16 -5.14 -5.69
N ALA A 40 11.90 -6.10 -4.81
CA ALA A 40 10.88 -7.12 -5.06
C ALA A 40 9.49 -6.49 -5.23
N TYR A 41 9.15 -5.50 -4.40
CA TYR A 41 7.89 -4.78 -4.52
C TYR A 41 7.79 -3.98 -5.83
N LEU A 42 8.85 -3.28 -6.22
CA LEU A 42 8.88 -2.55 -7.50
C LEU A 42 8.81 -3.49 -8.72
N GLY A 43 9.45 -4.65 -8.63
CA GLY A 43 9.34 -5.72 -9.62
C GLY A 43 7.92 -6.29 -9.71
N TYR A 44 7.26 -6.50 -8.58
CA TYR A 44 5.85 -6.88 -8.53
C TYR A 44 4.97 -5.86 -9.26
N LEU A 45 5.11 -4.57 -8.97
CA LEU A 45 4.35 -3.52 -9.66
C LEU A 45 4.62 -3.47 -11.17
N ARG A 46 5.84 -3.79 -11.61
CA ARG A 46 6.17 -3.92 -13.04
C ARG A 46 5.39 -5.07 -13.67
N SER A 47 5.37 -6.24 -13.02
CA SER A 47 4.61 -7.39 -13.51
C SER A 47 3.10 -7.13 -13.55
N GLU A 48 2.54 -6.38 -12.59
CA GLU A 48 1.14 -5.96 -12.62
C GLU A 48 0.83 -5.04 -13.82
N GLN A 49 1.76 -4.15 -14.17
CA GLN A 49 1.60 -3.31 -15.36
C GLN A 49 1.59 -4.16 -16.64
N GLU A 50 2.47 -5.16 -16.73
CA GLU A 50 2.52 -6.09 -17.87
C GLU A 50 1.20 -6.86 -18.01
N VAL A 51 0.59 -7.31 -16.90
CA VAL A 51 -0.74 -7.96 -16.92
C VAL A 51 -1.82 -7.01 -17.42
N VAL A 52 -1.81 -5.75 -16.96
CA VAL A 52 -2.77 -4.74 -17.41
C VAL A 52 -2.60 -4.44 -18.91
N ASP A 53 -1.37 -4.33 -19.38
CA ASP A 53 -1.05 -4.09 -20.80
C ASP A 53 -1.45 -5.28 -21.68
N ASP A 54 -1.16 -6.51 -21.25
CA ASP A 54 -1.53 -7.75 -21.93
C ASP A 54 -3.06 -7.85 -22.09
N ARG A 55 -3.83 -7.67 -21.01
CA ARG A 55 -5.29 -7.71 -21.06
C ARG A 55 -5.89 -6.62 -21.94
N ALA A 56 -5.28 -5.42 -21.96
CA ALA A 56 -5.70 -4.36 -22.86
C ALA A 56 -5.44 -4.72 -24.33
N SER A 57 -4.28 -5.32 -24.64
CA SER A 57 -3.95 -5.75 -26.00
C SER A 57 -4.92 -6.82 -26.53
N ARG A 58 -5.40 -7.70 -25.64
CA ARG A 58 -6.43 -8.71 -25.93
C ARG A 58 -7.86 -8.16 -25.88
N HIS A 59 -8.05 -6.86 -25.66
CA HIS A 59 -9.36 -6.20 -25.55
C HIS A 59 -10.26 -6.80 -24.45
N GLU A 60 -9.69 -7.39 -23.40
CA GLU A 60 -10.42 -7.99 -22.28
C GLU A 60 -10.87 -6.96 -21.24
N ILE A 61 -10.30 -5.76 -21.30
CA ILE A 61 -10.60 -4.65 -20.40
C ILE A 61 -10.88 -3.39 -21.22
N ASN A 62 -11.75 -2.54 -20.68
CA ASN A 62 -12.08 -1.28 -21.34
C ASN A 62 -10.97 -0.23 -21.10
N PRO A 63 -10.90 0.82 -21.95
CA PRO A 63 -9.86 1.86 -21.82
C PRO A 63 -9.90 2.65 -20.51
N VAL A 64 -11.06 2.78 -19.87
CA VAL A 64 -11.19 3.49 -18.59
C VAL A 64 -10.51 2.69 -17.47
N TYR A 65 -10.78 1.39 -17.42
CA TYR A 65 -10.15 0.44 -16.51
C TYR A 65 -8.64 0.40 -16.73
N TYR A 66 -8.19 0.31 -17.99
CA TYR A 66 -6.77 0.33 -18.33
C TYR A 66 -6.06 1.57 -17.78
N ARG A 67 -6.60 2.76 -18.07
CA ARG A 67 -6.00 4.03 -17.63
C ARG A 67 -5.96 4.10 -16.10
N ARG A 68 -7.07 3.78 -15.43
CA ARG A 68 -7.15 3.84 -13.96
C ARG A 68 -6.15 2.90 -13.29
N ASN A 69 -6.07 1.64 -13.74
CA ASN A 69 -5.15 0.67 -13.14
C ASN A 69 -3.69 1.02 -13.44
N SER A 70 -3.36 1.44 -14.67
CA SER A 70 -2.00 1.90 -15.00
C SER A 70 -1.59 3.11 -14.17
N ASN A 71 -2.52 4.05 -13.98
CA ASN A 71 -2.31 5.22 -13.13
C ASN A 71 -2.12 4.85 -11.65
N ARG A 72 -2.91 3.89 -11.15
CA ARG A 72 -2.78 3.35 -9.79
C ARG A 72 -1.41 2.72 -9.57
N ILE A 73 -0.95 1.89 -10.50
CA ILE A 73 0.38 1.24 -10.43
C ILE A 73 1.49 2.30 -10.41
N ARG A 74 1.39 3.35 -11.24
CA ARG A 74 2.33 4.48 -11.20
C ARG A 74 2.32 5.21 -9.86
N ALA A 75 1.13 5.45 -9.29
CA ALA A 75 1.00 6.10 -7.99
C ALA A 75 1.64 5.28 -6.86
N LEU A 76 1.42 3.96 -6.85
CA LEU A 76 2.06 3.02 -5.92
C LEU A 76 3.59 3.08 -6.06
N ARG A 77 4.10 2.96 -7.29
CA ARG A 77 5.55 3.01 -7.57
C ARG A 77 6.19 4.30 -7.08
N GLN A 78 5.55 5.45 -7.30
CA GLN A 78 6.02 6.74 -6.82
C GLN A 78 6.07 6.80 -5.28
N MET A 79 5.01 6.31 -4.62
CA MET A 79 4.95 6.26 -3.16
C MET A 79 5.99 5.30 -2.57
N THR A 80 6.19 4.13 -3.17
CA THR A 80 7.23 3.16 -2.78
C THR A 80 8.62 3.80 -2.80
N ILE A 81 8.98 4.47 -3.91
CA ILE A 81 10.26 5.14 -4.05
C ILE A 81 10.40 6.28 -3.02
N GLN A 82 9.33 7.06 -2.83
CA GLN A 82 9.32 8.14 -1.84
C GLN A 82 9.53 7.60 -0.43
N LEU A 83 8.84 6.52 -0.05
CA LEU A 83 8.94 5.91 1.26
C LEU A 83 10.33 5.34 1.50
N ALA A 84 10.86 4.56 0.55
CA ALA A 84 12.19 3.96 0.65
C ALA A 84 13.29 5.03 0.82
N ARG A 85 13.19 6.14 0.08
CA ARG A 85 14.12 7.27 0.21
C ARG A 85 13.93 8.06 1.50
N ALA A 86 12.71 8.17 2.02
CA ALA A 86 12.46 8.90 3.26
C ALA A 86 12.98 8.12 4.47
N THR A 87 12.74 6.80 4.52
CA THR A 87 13.07 5.98 5.69
C THR A 87 14.48 5.40 5.64
N HIS A 88 15.10 5.32 4.45
CA HIS A 88 16.36 4.59 4.22
C HIS A 88 16.31 3.14 4.74
N ASN A 89 15.11 2.57 4.82
CA ASN A 89 14.88 1.22 5.32
C ASN A 89 14.36 0.33 4.18
N ASP A 90 14.86 -0.90 4.11
CA ASP A 90 14.38 -1.93 3.18
C ASP A 90 13.13 -2.64 3.74
N TYR A 91 12.18 -1.84 4.21
CA TYR A 91 10.90 -2.30 4.69
C TYR A 91 9.81 -1.65 3.82
N MET A 92 8.88 -2.47 3.34
CA MET A 92 7.76 -2.02 2.52
C MET A 92 6.45 -2.50 3.14
N PRO A 93 5.60 -1.59 3.66
CA PRO A 93 4.29 -1.98 4.16
C PRO A 93 3.37 -2.40 3.00
N GLU A 94 2.24 -3.05 3.31
CA GLU A 94 1.19 -3.31 2.33
C GLU A 94 0.56 -1.97 1.89
N LEU A 95 0.88 -1.53 0.67
CA LEU A 95 0.39 -0.28 0.11
C LEU A 95 -0.92 -0.46 -0.67
N TYR A 96 -1.83 0.48 -0.46
CA TYR A 96 -3.10 0.58 -1.17
C TYR A 96 -3.23 1.95 -1.80
N ALA A 97 -3.71 1.98 -3.05
CA ALA A 97 -3.96 3.20 -3.80
C ALA A 97 -5.40 3.21 -4.30
N VAL A 98 -6.21 4.12 -3.77
CA VAL A 98 -7.64 4.23 -4.11
C VAL A 98 -7.97 5.59 -4.68
N ALA A 99 -8.82 5.60 -5.70
CA ALA A 99 -9.45 6.84 -6.17
C ALA A 99 -10.55 7.29 -5.20
N GLY A 100 -10.99 8.55 -5.34
CA GLY A 100 -11.98 9.14 -4.44
C GLY A 100 -13.36 8.46 -4.43
N ASP A 101 -13.70 7.77 -5.51
CA ASP A 101 -14.90 6.95 -5.69
C ASP A 101 -14.73 5.50 -5.17
N GLU A 102 -13.50 5.09 -4.84
CA GLU A 102 -13.16 3.72 -4.44
C GLU A 102 -12.93 3.56 -2.94
N PHE A 103 -13.17 4.58 -2.13
CA PHE A 103 -12.97 4.51 -0.67
C PHE A 103 -13.76 3.36 -0.01
N ALA A 104 -14.94 3.04 -0.53
CA ALA A 104 -15.76 1.95 -0.03
C ALA A 104 -15.10 0.56 -0.19
N THR A 105 -14.02 0.45 -0.98
CA THR A 105 -13.25 -0.81 -1.11
C THR A 105 -12.34 -1.08 0.08
N LEU A 106 -11.94 -0.04 0.82
CA LEU A 106 -11.05 -0.15 1.99
C LEU A 106 -11.76 0.08 3.32
N PHE A 107 -12.85 0.84 3.31
CA PHE A 107 -13.50 1.30 4.54
C PHE A 107 -14.98 0.98 4.52
N ASP A 108 -15.41 0.25 5.54
CA ASP A 108 -16.80 0.06 5.92
C ASP A 108 -16.93 0.20 7.45
N PRO A 109 -17.49 1.31 7.97
CA PRO A 109 -18.10 2.44 7.27
C PRO A 109 -17.06 3.40 6.67
N LEU A 110 -17.49 4.24 5.71
CA LEU A 110 -16.66 5.30 5.14
C LEU A 110 -16.16 6.28 6.23
N PRO A 111 -14.90 6.74 6.18
CA PRO A 111 -14.38 7.69 7.15
C PRO A 111 -15.21 9.00 7.15
N ALA A 112 -15.54 9.50 8.34
CA ALA A 112 -16.40 10.67 8.51
C ALA A 112 -15.82 11.94 7.86
N HIS A 113 -14.49 12.05 7.83
CA HIS A 113 -13.76 13.16 7.22
C HIS A 113 -12.89 12.65 6.06
N ARG A 114 -13.12 13.18 4.85
CA ARG A 114 -12.28 12.91 3.66
C ARG A 114 -11.00 13.74 3.62
N LYS A 115 -10.67 14.42 4.71
CA LYS A 115 -9.43 15.19 4.87
C LYS A 115 -8.54 14.39 5.79
N PHE A 116 -7.58 13.68 5.22
CA PHE A 116 -6.61 12.90 5.96
C PHE A 116 -5.32 13.68 6.13
N ALA A 117 -4.72 13.62 7.32
CA ALA A 117 -3.36 14.11 7.55
C ALA A 117 -2.34 12.99 7.29
N ALA A 118 -1.22 13.30 6.63
CA ALA A 118 -0.18 12.30 6.42
C ALA A 118 0.29 11.72 7.78
N GLY A 119 0.32 10.39 7.87
CA GLY A 119 0.59 9.63 9.10
C GLY A 119 -0.65 9.32 9.96
N GLU A 120 -1.81 9.90 9.66
CA GLU A 120 -3.08 9.61 10.36
C GLU A 120 -3.44 8.12 10.23
N ILE A 121 -3.87 7.53 11.34
CA ILE A 121 -4.30 6.12 11.40
C ILE A 121 -5.83 6.09 11.42
N ILE A 122 -6.40 5.35 10.48
CA ILE A 122 -7.83 5.25 10.21
C ILE A 122 -8.29 3.84 10.59
N ASN A 123 -9.32 3.78 11.42
CA ASN A 123 -9.93 2.53 11.92
C ASN A 123 -8.91 1.54 12.50
N ASP A 124 -7.86 2.04 13.15
CA ASP A 124 -6.76 1.24 13.73
C ASP A 124 -6.07 0.28 12.72
N THR A 125 -6.29 0.45 11.41
CA THR A 125 -5.91 -0.53 10.37
C THR A 125 -5.04 0.08 9.27
N PHE A 126 -5.35 1.31 8.84
CA PHE A 126 -4.67 1.95 7.72
C PHE A 126 -4.02 3.26 8.14
N ARG A 127 -2.75 3.45 7.79
CA ARG A 127 -2.04 4.72 7.91
C ARG A 127 -2.12 5.45 6.58
N TYR A 128 -2.66 6.66 6.56
CA TYR A 128 -2.67 7.49 5.36
C TYR A 128 -1.26 8.04 5.09
N LEU A 129 -0.77 7.85 3.86
CA LEU A 129 0.58 8.28 3.46
C LEU A 129 0.58 9.59 2.70
N GLY A 130 -0.51 9.92 2.01
CA GLY A 130 -0.63 11.12 1.21
C GLY A 130 -1.42 10.91 -0.07
N THR A 131 -1.40 11.92 -0.94
CA THR A 131 -2.05 11.88 -2.26
C THR A 131 -1.01 11.98 -3.35
N VAL A 132 -1.08 11.08 -4.32
CA VAL A 132 -0.23 11.10 -5.52
C VAL A 132 -1.11 11.37 -6.75
N ARG A 133 -0.64 12.25 -7.64
CA ARG A 133 -1.31 12.54 -8.91
C ARG A 133 -0.62 11.78 -10.04
N ALA A 134 -1.32 10.80 -10.60
CA ALA A 134 -0.89 10.04 -11.76
C ALA A 134 -2.07 9.99 -12.74
N GLY A 135 -2.29 11.05 -13.53
CA GLY A 135 -3.49 11.18 -14.38
C GLY A 135 -4.78 11.51 -13.61
N GLU A 136 -5.03 10.85 -12.48
CA GLU A 136 -6.03 11.22 -11.47
C GLU A 136 -5.40 11.20 -10.06
N ALA A 137 -6.15 11.63 -9.04
CA ALA A 137 -5.67 11.67 -7.66
C ALA A 137 -5.93 10.32 -6.96
N PHE A 138 -4.86 9.70 -6.46
CA PHE A 138 -4.92 8.50 -5.63
C PHE A 138 -4.58 8.85 -4.19
N TYR A 139 -5.37 8.33 -3.26
CA TYR A 139 -5.10 8.38 -1.83
C TYR A 139 -4.37 7.10 -1.45
N LEU A 140 -3.19 7.26 -0.85
CA LEU A 140 -2.28 6.18 -0.53
C LEU A 140 -2.38 5.82 0.94
N PHE A 141 -2.49 4.53 1.21
CA PHE A 141 -2.56 3.98 2.55
C PHE A 141 -1.53 2.86 2.71
N ALA A 142 -0.93 2.77 3.89
CA ALA A 142 -0.21 1.59 4.35
C ALA A 142 -1.10 0.84 5.33
N ARG A 143 -1.23 -0.48 5.21
CA ARG A 143 -1.82 -1.28 6.28
C ARG A 143 -0.82 -1.39 7.43
N LEU A 144 -1.31 -1.20 8.65
CA LEU A 144 -0.49 -1.39 9.84
C LEU A 144 -0.18 -2.87 10.01
N ASP A 145 1.05 -3.18 10.40
CA ASP A 145 1.42 -4.54 10.76
C ASP A 145 0.79 -4.96 12.11
N ILE A 146 0.89 -6.26 12.42
CA ILE A 146 0.28 -6.84 13.63
C ILE A 146 0.86 -6.20 14.91
N TYR A 147 2.14 -5.83 14.90
CA TYR A 147 2.82 -5.28 16.07
C TYR A 147 2.45 -3.81 16.28
N GLU A 148 2.41 -3.01 15.21
CA GLU A 148 1.92 -1.63 15.23
C GLU A 148 0.48 -1.57 15.74
N GLN A 149 -0.40 -2.47 15.28
CA GLN A 149 -1.78 -2.55 15.78
C GLN A 149 -1.84 -2.90 17.27
N ALA A 150 -1.04 -3.89 17.72
CA ALA A 150 -1.00 -4.29 19.13
C ALA A 150 -0.52 -3.15 20.03
N ASP A 151 0.47 -2.38 19.59
CA ASP A 151 1.00 -1.25 20.36
C ASP A 151 0.01 -0.08 20.41
N LEU A 152 -0.76 0.17 19.35
CA LEU A 152 -1.87 1.13 19.40
C LEU A 152 -2.97 0.71 20.37
N LEU A 153 -3.34 -0.57 20.39
CA LEU A 153 -4.34 -1.11 21.31
C LEU A 153 -3.89 -0.99 22.76
N LYS A 154 -2.62 -1.34 23.06
CA LYS A 154 -2.03 -1.15 24.39
C LYS A 154 -2.07 0.32 24.81
N LYS A 155 -1.59 1.22 23.94
CA LYS A 155 -1.58 2.66 24.21
C LYS A 155 -2.97 3.21 24.49
N LYS A 156 -4.00 2.74 23.77
CA LYS A 156 -5.40 3.12 23.99
C LYS A 156 -5.96 2.58 25.31
N SER A 157 -5.55 1.37 25.72
CA SER A 157 -5.93 0.80 27.01
C SER A 157 -5.28 1.49 28.21
N GLU A 158 -4.03 1.94 28.06
CA GLU A 158 -3.28 2.67 29.09
C GLU A 158 -3.71 4.15 29.19
N ALA A 159 -4.07 4.75 28.05
CA ALA A 159 -4.55 6.13 27.96
C ALA A 159 -6.03 6.31 28.35
N ALA A 160 -6.69 5.27 28.87
CA ALA A 160 -8.00 5.36 29.50
C ALA A 160 -7.86 5.32 31.04
N PRO A 161 -7.60 6.45 31.73
CA PRO A 161 -7.66 6.47 33.19
C PRO A 161 -9.12 6.50 33.66
N SER A 162 -9.47 5.52 34.49
CA SER A 162 -10.32 5.63 35.68
C SER A 162 -11.47 6.65 35.66
N ALA A 163 -12.55 6.34 34.93
CA ALA A 163 -13.88 6.90 35.19
C ALA A 163 -14.71 6.04 36.16
N SER A 164 -14.06 5.38 37.13
CA SER A 164 -14.74 4.74 38.25
C SER A 164 -13.85 4.65 39.49
N ALA A 165 -13.47 5.82 40.01
CA ALA A 165 -13.21 5.97 41.44
C ALA A 165 -14.47 6.60 42.04
N ALA A 166 -15.50 5.78 42.26
CA ALA A 166 -16.57 6.16 43.17
C ALA A 166 -15.94 6.34 44.56
N PRO A 167 -16.20 7.44 45.28
CA PRO A 167 -15.76 7.54 46.66
C PRO A 167 -16.54 6.51 47.47
N ALA A 168 -15.81 5.61 48.13
CA ALA A 168 -16.35 4.76 49.18
C ALA A 168 -16.82 5.65 50.33
N ALA A 169 -18.13 5.91 50.38
CA ALA A 169 -18.78 6.48 51.54
C ALA A 169 -18.99 5.35 52.55
N ASP A 170 -18.07 5.30 53.49
CA ASP A 170 -18.17 4.62 54.78
C ASP A 170 -19.41 5.16 55.53
N ASN A 171 -20.30 4.25 55.95
CA ASN A 171 -21.33 4.55 56.94
C ASN A 171 -21.63 3.27 57.74
N SER A 172 -20.68 2.92 58.60
CA SER A 172 -20.91 2.02 59.73
C SER A 172 -21.69 2.74 60.84
N THR A 173 -23.01 2.48 60.95
CA THR A 173 -23.78 2.76 62.18
C THR A 173 -24.64 1.55 62.58
N ARG A 174 -24.00 0.65 63.32
CA ARG A 174 -24.42 0.04 64.59
C ARG A 174 -25.93 0.05 64.96
N GLY A 175 -26.46 -1.16 65.18
CA GLY A 175 -27.50 -1.46 66.17
C GLY A 175 -28.90 -1.76 65.63
N ASP A 176 -29.28 -3.03 65.51
CA ASP A 176 -30.09 -3.70 66.55
C ASP A 176 -30.56 -5.10 66.10
N ALA A 177 -30.35 -6.05 66.99
CA ALA A 177 -30.79 -7.42 66.88
C ALA A 177 -32.28 -7.53 67.19
N VAL A 178 -33.08 -8.08 66.27
CA VAL A 178 -34.43 -8.59 66.58
C VAL A 178 -34.65 -9.98 65.99
N THR A 179 -34.81 -10.88 66.93
CA THR A 179 -35.24 -12.28 67.01
C THR A 179 -36.23 -12.80 65.95
N ARG A 180 -35.97 -14.04 65.53
CA ARG A 180 -36.80 -15.07 64.82
C ARG A 180 -38.31 -15.05 65.18
N PRO A 181 -39.20 -15.55 64.30
CA PRO A 181 -39.48 -16.99 64.36
C PRO A 181 -39.65 -17.71 63.02
N ARG A 182 -39.23 -18.98 63.10
CA ARG A 182 -39.36 -20.08 62.14
C ARG A 182 -40.79 -20.62 62.23
N ARG A 183 -41.56 -20.63 61.14
CA ARG A 183 -42.84 -21.35 61.09
C ARG A 183 -42.69 -22.67 60.33
N ALA A 184 -43.31 -23.69 60.91
CA ALA A 184 -43.17 -25.11 60.62
C ALA A 184 -44.09 -25.60 59.48
N ASN A 185 -43.82 -26.84 59.10
CA ASN A 185 -44.35 -27.69 58.03
C ASN A 185 -45.89 -27.89 57.91
N THR A 186 -46.22 -28.47 56.74
CA THR A 186 -47.23 -29.54 56.44
C THR A 186 -48.72 -29.16 56.33
N PRO A 187 -49.58 -29.97 55.66
CA PRO A 187 -49.40 -31.31 55.09
C PRO A 187 -49.17 -31.39 53.57
#